data_AF-A0A510DT48-F1
#
_entry.id   AF-A0A510DT48-F1
#
_cell.length_a   1.000
_cell.length_b   1.000
_cell.length_c   1.000
_cell.angle_alpha   90.00
_cell.angle_beta   90.00
_cell.angle_gamma   90.00
#
_symmetry.space_group_name_H-M   'P 1'
#
loop_
_entity.id
_entity.type
_entity.pdbx_description
1 polymer ?
#
loop_
_entity_poly.entity_id
_entity_poly.type
_entity_poly.pdbx_seq_one_letter_code
_entity_poly.pdbx_strand_id
1 'polypeptide(L)'
;MSDERTYSSSSSTISISLQNGEYSFSVGNSTCYQPVEEKGSFTVNGSNVIIRIDFIKVLYRVTFTEVCLSNSTPWCVNLSIGESFRPDLRDSYTFYLPIGNYSYTVSAPFGYSVPQRADPVPGKSN
;
A
#
# COMPACT_ATOMS: atom_id res chain seq x y z
N MET A 1 -17.07 24.86 22.24
CA MET A 1 -17.57 23.68 21.52
C MET A 1 -16.92 23.73 20.16
N SER A 2 -15.98 22.83 19.86
CA SER A 2 -15.38 22.72 18.52
C SER A 2 -16.27 21.79 17.70
N ASP A 3 -17.02 22.34 16.75
CA ASP A 3 -17.81 21.54 15.81
C ASP A 3 -16.85 20.79 14.88
N GLU A 4 -16.74 19.47 15.07
CA GLU A 4 -16.01 18.61 14.15
C GLU A 4 -16.86 18.38 12.90
N ARG A 5 -16.34 18.76 11.72
CA ARG A 5 -17.01 18.59 10.42
C ARG A 5 -16.12 17.78 9.48
N THR A 6 -16.68 16.72 8.91
CA THR A 6 -15.98 15.83 7.98
C THR A 6 -16.45 16.09 6.56
N TYR A 7 -15.48 16.19 5.64
CA TYR A 7 -15.71 16.33 4.20
C TYR A 7 -15.02 15.17 3.48
N SER A 8 -15.67 14.61 2.46
CA SER A 8 -15.11 13.52 1.64
C SER A 8 -15.40 13.76 0.16
N SER A 9 -14.48 13.35 -0.70
CA SER A 9 -14.57 13.48 -2.16
C SER A 9 -13.68 12.43 -2.82
N SER A 10 -14.00 12.06 -4.06
CA SER A 10 -13.15 11.27 -4.95
C SER A 10 -12.31 12.14 -5.91
N SER A 11 -12.51 13.46 -5.88
CA SER A 11 -11.71 14.42 -6.63
C SER A 11 -10.39 14.74 -5.92
N SER A 12 -9.45 15.35 -6.64
CA SER A 12 -8.17 15.83 -6.10
C SER A 12 -8.29 17.08 -5.23
N THR A 13 -9.47 17.71 -5.16
CA THR A 13 -9.70 18.95 -4.41
C THR A 13 -11.02 18.93 -3.64
N ILE A 14 -10.99 19.45 -2.42
CA ILE A 14 -12.18 19.79 -1.61
C ILE A 14 -12.16 21.30 -1.39
N SER A 15 -13.27 21.98 -1.68
CA SER A 15 -13.43 23.43 -1.45
C SER A 15 -14.44 23.66 -0.32
N ILE A 16 -14.05 24.46 0.67
CA ILE A 16 -14.85 24.74 1.87
C ILE A 16 -14.88 26.25 2.10
N SER A 17 -16.07 26.81 2.28
CA SER A 17 -16.23 28.22 2.63
C SER A 17 -16.22 28.38 4.16
N LEU A 18 -15.21 29.08 4.67
CA LEU A 18 -15.03 29.37 6.11
C LEU A 18 -15.00 30.87 6.35
N GLN A 19 -15.33 31.28 7.57
CA GLN A 19 -15.16 32.67 8.01
C GLN A 19 -13.70 32.93 8.42
N ASN A 20 -13.37 34.19 8.68
CA ASN A 20 -12.05 34.52 9.22
C ASN A 20 -11.89 33.88 10.61
N GLY A 21 -10.78 33.18 10.82
CA GLY A 21 -10.53 32.43 12.03
C GLY A 21 -9.36 31.47 11.92
N GLU A 22 -9.01 30.85 13.04
CA GLU A 22 -8.02 29.80 13.14
C GLU A 22 -8.72 28.44 13.19
N TYR A 23 -8.25 27.52 12.36
CA TYR A 23 -8.84 26.19 12.19
C TYR A 23 -7.78 25.12 12.31
N SER A 24 -8.15 24.00 12.92
CA SER A 24 -7.39 22.75 12.86
C SER A 24 -8.12 21.76 11.95
N PHE A 25 -7.35 20.87 11.33
CA PHE A 25 -7.89 19.81 10.51
C PHE A 25 -7.18 18.49 10.80
N SER A 26 -7.88 17.39 10.51
CA SER A 26 -7.34 16.04 10.40
C SER A 26 -7.71 15.47 9.04
N VAL A 27 -6.82 14.64 8.50
CA VAL A 27 -7.01 13.97 7.20
C VAL A 27 -7.23 12.49 7.47
N GLY A 28 -8.32 11.96 6.94
CA GLY A 28 -8.65 10.54 7.04
C GLY A 28 -7.77 9.67 6.13
N ASN A 29 -7.54 8.43 6.55
CA ASN A 29 -6.81 7.45 5.76
C ASN A 29 -7.74 6.79 4.74
N SER A 30 -7.21 6.48 3.56
CA SER A 30 -7.90 5.61 2.61
C SER A 30 -7.33 4.19 2.69
N THR A 31 -8.04 3.22 2.10
CA THR A 31 -7.62 1.81 2.12
C THR A 31 -6.21 1.57 1.58
N CYS A 32 -5.79 2.32 0.55
CA CYS A 32 -4.50 2.10 -0.12
C CYS A 32 -3.53 3.27 0.01
N TYR A 33 -3.96 4.41 0.53
CA TYR A 33 -3.17 5.63 0.64
C TYR A 33 -3.31 6.27 2.02
N GLN A 34 -2.18 6.71 2.55
CA GLN A 34 -2.09 7.47 3.78
C GLN A 34 -1.58 8.88 3.48
N PRO A 35 -2.12 9.92 4.14
CA PRO A 35 -1.56 11.26 4.03
C PRO A 35 -0.17 11.30 4.68
N VAL A 36 0.73 12.11 4.13
CA VAL A 36 2.04 12.39 4.74
C VAL A 36 1.86 13.18 6.04
N GLU A 37 0.87 14.08 6.06
CA GLU A 37 0.48 14.87 7.21
C GLU A 37 -0.97 14.56 7.59
N GLU A 38 -1.17 13.91 8.73
CA GLU A 38 -2.51 13.51 9.20
C GLU A 38 -3.28 14.66 9.86
N LYS A 39 -2.59 15.72 10.30
CA LYS A 39 -3.18 16.84 11.04
C LYS A 39 -2.42 18.13 10.77
N GLY A 40 -3.12 19.26 10.86
CA GLY A 40 -2.50 20.57 10.77
C GLY A 40 -3.44 21.68 11.24
N SER A 41 -2.97 22.91 11.13
CA SER A 41 -3.78 24.11 11.38
C SER A 41 -3.49 25.19 10.34
N PHE A 42 -4.47 26.06 10.13
CA PHE A 42 -4.34 27.21 9.23
C PHE A 42 -5.25 28.36 9.69
N THR A 43 -4.92 29.58 9.23
CA THR A 43 -5.68 30.79 9.54
C THR A 43 -6.29 31.36 8.26
N VAL A 44 -7.60 31.63 8.30
CA VAL A 44 -8.31 32.37 7.26
C VAL A 44 -8.39 33.84 7.67
N ASN A 45 -7.84 34.74 6.86
CA ASN A 45 -7.84 36.18 7.14
C ASN A 45 -8.20 37.00 5.88
N GLY A 46 -9.45 36.87 5.42
CA GLY A 46 -9.99 37.65 4.30
C GLY A 46 -9.51 37.23 2.91
N SER A 47 -8.74 36.14 2.80
CA SER A 47 -8.26 35.59 1.53
C SER A 47 -8.36 34.07 1.51
N ASN A 48 -8.43 33.50 0.30
CA ASN A 48 -8.44 32.05 0.12
C ASN A 48 -7.12 31.43 0.60
N VAL A 49 -7.24 30.30 1.30
CA VAL A 49 -6.11 29.49 1.76
C VAL A 49 -6.11 28.18 1.00
N ILE A 50 -4.94 27.76 0.51
CA ILE A 50 -4.75 26.48 -0.17
C ILE A 50 -3.83 25.63 0.68
N ILE A 51 -4.34 24.50 1.17
CA ILE A 51 -3.57 23.48 1.89
C ILE A 51 -3.35 22.31 0.94
N ARG A 52 -2.09 21.93 0.73
CA ARG A 52 -1.72 20.75 -0.07
C ARG A 52 -1.44 19.59 0.87
N ILE A 53 -2.06 18.44 0.59
CA ILE A 53 -1.85 17.21 1.34
C ILE A 53 -1.34 16.16 0.37
N ASP A 54 -0.13 15.68 0.61
CA ASP A 54 0.46 14.60 -0.17
C ASP A 54 0.02 13.24 0.40
N PHE A 55 -0.23 12.29 -0.49
CA PHE A 55 -0.60 10.93 -0.14
C PHE A 55 0.46 9.95 -0.63
N ILE A 56 0.83 9.01 0.24
CA ILE A 56 1.72 7.91 -0.09
C ILE A 56 0.94 6.59 -0.15
N LYS A 57 1.30 5.75 -1.12
CA LYS A 57 0.71 4.42 -1.26
C LYS A 57 1.25 3.51 -0.17
N VAL A 58 0.35 2.86 0.58
CA VAL A 58 0.73 1.88 1.58
C VAL A 58 1.04 0.56 0.88
N LEU A 59 2.23 0.04 1.13
CA LEU A 59 2.69 -1.23 0.56
C LEU A 59 3.04 -2.22 1.67
N TYR A 60 2.71 -3.48 1.43
CA TYR A 60 2.95 -4.60 2.31
C TYR A 60 3.99 -5.52 1.70
N ARG A 61 4.84 -6.06 2.58
CA ARG A 61 5.92 -6.97 2.20
C ARG A 61 5.36 -8.38 1.99
N VAL A 62 5.56 -8.94 0.81
CA VAL A 62 5.31 -10.35 0.50
C VAL A 62 6.62 -11.00 0.07
N THR A 63 7.09 -11.97 0.85
CA THR A 63 8.35 -12.68 0.57
C THR A 63 8.05 -14.11 0.15
N PHE A 64 8.58 -14.52 -1.00
CA PHE A 64 8.62 -15.91 -1.42
C PHE A 64 10.00 -16.46 -1.10
N THR A 65 10.03 -17.59 -0.39
CA THR A 65 11.27 -18.30 -0.05
C THR A 65 11.20 -19.70 -0.60
N GLU A 66 12.22 -20.04 -1.37
CA GLU A 66 12.46 -21.38 -1.86
C GLU A 66 13.15 -22.22 -0.79
N VAL A 67 12.69 -23.46 -0.62
CA VAL A 67 13.28 -24.43 0.28
C VAL A 67 13.50 -25.73 -0.49
N CYS A 68 14.65 -26.37 -0.28
CA CYS A 68 15.01 -27.67 -0.85
C CYS A 68 15.30 -27.72 -2.36
N LEU A 69 15.49 -26.58 -3.03
CA LEU A 69 16.08 -26.53 -4.37
C LEU A 69 17.57 -26.24 -4.23
N SER A 70 18.40 -27.02 -4.93
CA SER A 70 19.86 -26.84 -4.87
C SER A 70 20.25 -25.49 -5.46
N ASN A 71 21.23 -24.81 -4.84
CA ASN A 71 21.84 -23.57 -5.33
C ASN A 71 22.30 -23.74 -6.78
N SER A 72 21.44 -23.41 -7.75
CA SER A 72 21.62 -23.44 -9.21
C SER A 72 20.32 -23.77 -9.95
N THR A 73 19.26 -24.18 -9.26
CA THR A 73 17.97 -24.50 -9.91
C THR A 73 17.12 -23.23 -10.09
N PRO A 74 16.81 -22.81 -11.33
CA PRO A 74 16.01 -21.60 -11.54
C PRO A 74 14.53 -21.87 -11.26
N TRP A 75 13.90 -21.07 -10.42
CA TRP A 75 12.45 -21.07 -10.20
C TRP A 75 11.84 -19.74 -10.61
N CYS A 76 10.53 -19.72 -10.84
CA CYS A 76 9.82 -18.49 -11.19
C CYS A 76 8.59 -18.31 -10.31
N VAL A 77 8.37 -17.10 -9.82
CA VAL A 77 7.09 -16.66 -9.25
C VAL A 77 6.45 -15.70 -10.23
N ASN A 78 5.23 -16.00 -10.66
CA ASN A 78 4.41 -15.08 -11.45
C ASN A 78 3.25 -14.61 -10.59
N LEU A 79 3.16 -13.30 -10.37
CA LEU A 79 2.03 -12.68 -9.71
C LEU A 79 0.97 -12.31 -10.75
N SER A 80 -0.31 -12.38 -10.37
CA SER A 80 -1.45 -12.00 -11.22
C SER A 80 -1.47 -10.53 -11.65
N ILE A 81 -0.59 -9.71 -11.09
CA ILE A 81 -0.39 -8.30 -11.46
C ILE A 81 0.56 -8.12 -12.65
N GLY A 82 1.03 -9.21 -13.26
CA GLY A 82 1.96 -9.16 -14.40
C GLY A 82 3.43 -8.99 -14.01
N GLU A 83 3.75 -8.97 -12.72
CA GLU A 83 5.13 -9.03 -12.24
C GLU A 83 5.58 -10.50 -12.19
N SER A 84 6.73 -10.78 -12.79
CA SER A 84 7.40 -12.08 -12.71
C SER A 84 8.78 -11.91 -12.13
N PHE A 85 9.20 -12.88 -11.33
CA PHE A 85 10.53 -12.91 -10.76
C PHE A 85 11.22 -14.23 -11.07
N ARG A 86 12.50 -14.13 -11.47
CA ARG A 86 13.45 -15.22 -11.61
C ARG A 86 14.65 -14.90 -10.73
N PRO A 87 14.89 -15.62 -9.64
CA PRO A 87 16.14 -15.49 -8.92
C PRO A 87 17.22 -16.21 -9.69
N ASP A 88 18.24 -15.46 -10.07
CA ASP A 88 19.38 -16.03 -10.76
C ASP A 88 20.25 -16.86 -9.79
N LEU A 89 20.25 -16.53 -8.48
CA LEU A 89 21.06 -17.16 -7.41
C LEU A 89 20.53 -16.92 -5.97
N ARG A 90 19.26 -16.54 -5.77
CA ARG A 90 18.72 -16.15 -4.45
C ARG A 90 17.57 -17.04 -3.99
N ASP A 91 17.65 -17.49 -2.74
CA ASP A 91 16.63 -18.34 -2.10
C ASP A 91 15.33 -17.58 -1.78
N SER A 92 15.32 -16.25 -1.87
CA SER A 92 14.12 -15.46 -1.60
C SER A 92 14.04 -14.17 -2.41
N TYR A 93 12.80 -13.71 -2.60
CA TYR A 93 12.49 -12.42 -3.20
C TYR A 93 11.28 -11.76 -2.54
N THR A 94 11.30 -10.43 -2.53
CA THR A 94 10.33 -9.61 -1.82
C THR A 94 9.61 -8.68 -2.77
N PHE A 95 8.29 -8.78 -2.80
CA PHE A 95 7.38 -7.84 -3.45
C PHE A 95 6.82 -6.84 -2.43
N TYR A 96 6.55 -5.62 -2.89
CA TYR A 96 5.88 -4.56 -2.13
C TYR A 96 4.53 -4.26 -2.78
N LEU A 97 3.46 -4.84 -2.24
CA LEU A 97 2.12 -4.82 -2.85
C LEU A 97 1.14 -4.02 -2.00
N PRO A 98 0.22 -3.24 -2.59
CA PRO A 98 -0.86 -2.62 -1.81
C PRO A 98 -1.82 -3.68 -1.26
N ILE A 99 -2.75 -3.26 -0.41
CA ILE A 99 -3.83 -4.16 0.03
C ILE A 99 -4.67 -4.60 -1.18
N GLY A 100 -4.90 -5.91 -1.29
CA GLY A 100 -5.61 -6.50 -2.41
C GLY A 100 -5.55 -8.02 -2.38
N ASN A 101 -6.33 -8.63 -3.28
CA ASN A 101 -6.31 -10.08 -3.50
C ASN A 101 -5.41 -10.39 -4.70
N TYR A 102 -4.36 -11.17 -4.45
CA TYR A 102 -3.37 -11.56 -5.45
C TYR A 102 -3.34 -13.08 -5.59
N SER A 103 -3.34 -13.58 -6.82
CA SER A 103 -2.99 -14.97 -7.10
C SER A 103 -1.56 -15.06 -7.60
N TYR A 104 -0.91 -16.19 -7.36
CA TYR A 104 0.45 -16.45 -7.81
C TYR A 104 0.55 -17.86 -8.38
N THR A 105 1.43 -18.04 -9.34
CA THR A 105 1.86 -19.36 -9.80
C THR A 105 3.36 -19.49 -9.62
N VAL A 106 3.79 -20.69 -9.23
CA VAL A 106 5.20 -21.03 -9.10
C VAL A 106 5.52 -22.09 -10.13
N SER A 107 6.60 -21.90 -10.87
CA SER A 107 7.12 -22.90 -11.80
C SER A 107 8.57 -23.25 -11.45
N ALA A 108 8.83 -24.55 -11.38
CA ALA A 108 10.15 -25.13 -11.17
C ALA A 108 10.59 -25.91 -12.42
N PRO A 109 11.89 -26.18 -12.63
CA PRO A 109 12.38 -26.93 -13.77
C PRO A 109 11.90 -28.39 -13.75
N PHE A 110 11.96 -29.03 -14.91
CA PHE A 110 11.53 -30.41 -15.10
C PHE A 110 12.16 -31.35 -14.04
N GLY A 111 11.31 -32.08 -13.30
CA GLY A 111 11.73 -33.02 -12.24
C GLY A 111 11.51 -32.53 -10.81
N TYR A 112 11.12 -31.27 -10.59
CA TYR A 112 10.78 -30.73 -9.27
C TYR A 112 9.27 -30.49 -9.15
N SER A 113 8.68 -30.98 -8.05
CA SER A 113 7.29 -30.70 -7.69
C SER A 113 7.27 -29.52 -6.71
N VAL A 114 6.50 -28.47 -7.02
CA VAL A 114 6.29 -27.36 -6.08
C VAL A 114 5.36 -27.85 -4.96
N PRO A 115 5.80 -27.93 -3.69
CA PRO A 115 4.87 -28.16 -2.59
C PRO A 115 4.03 -26.89 -2.45
N GLN A 116 2.74 -26.96 -2.80
CA GLN A 116 1.80 -25.86 -2.60
C GLN A 116 1.55 -25.66 -1.09
N ARG A 117 2.48 -25.01 -0.39
CA ARG A 117 2.18 -24.38 0.90
C ARG A 117 2.02 -22.90 0.66
N ALA A 118 0.77 -22.48 0.48
CA ALA A 118 0.40 -21.10 0.72
C ALA A 118 0.52 -20.87 2.22
N ASP A 119 1.62 -20.27 2.68
CA ASP A 119 1.59 -19.65 3.99
C ASP A 119 0.56 -18.50 3.93
N PRO A 120 -0.45 -18.48 4.81
CA PRO A 120 -1.40 -17.38 4.84
C PRO A 120 -0.61 -16.09 5.04
N VAL A 121 -0.86 -15.08 4.19
CA VAL A 121 -0.45 -13.71 4.50
C VAL A 121 -1.00 -13.41 5.90
N PRO A 122 -0.18 -13.06 6.91
CA PRO A 122 -0.68 -12.76 8.23
C PRO A 122 -1.63 -11.56 8.12
N GLY A 123 -2.93 -11.83 8.11
CA GLY A 123 -3.93 -10.82 8.35
C GLY A 123 -3.70 -10.33 9.78
N LYS A 124 -3.32 -9.07 9.94
CA LYS A 124 -3.47 -8.43 11.24
C LYS A 124 -4.97 -8.39 11.52
N SER A 125 -5.40 -9.19 12.49
CA SER A 125 -6.70 -9.07 13.13
C SER A 125 -6.85 -7.66 13.71
N ASN A 126 -8.05 -7.11 13.55
CA ASN A 126 -8.52 -5.84 14.11
C ASN A 126 -8.19 -5.66 15.60
#